data_AF-A0A559RC51-F1
#
_entry.id   AF-A0A559RC51-F1
#
_cell.length_a   1.000
_cell.length_b   1.000
_cell.length_c   1.000
_cell.angle_alpha   90.00
_cell.angle_beta   90.00
_cell.angle_gamma   90.00
#
_symmetry.space_group_name_H-M   'P 1'
#
loop_
_entity.id
_entity.type
_entity.pdbx_description
1 polymer ?
#
loop_
_entity_poly.entity_id
_entity_poly.type
_entity_poly.pdbx_seq_one_letter_code
_entity_poly.pdbx_strand_id
1 'polypeptide(L)'
;MAFVGATFYAFEIPNYFDWIVKKTKDLKGARAVLSKTGLAIAYFNPLWVARHLLFIKLFSAQFNAIGFNLIQIAFWSFLVNIPISFLANYLIQNRFKLKWRFLGSAIYSAIMAIYYALGETIFS
;
A
#
# COMPACT_ATOMS: atom_id res chain seq x y z
N MET A 1 7.90 -2.20 12.24
CA MET A 1 7.46 -1.62 10.93
C MET A 1 8.41 -0.59 10.36
N ALA A 2 8.97 0.34 11.13
CA ALA A 2 9.96 1.31 10.63
C ALA A 2 11.18 0.65 9.95
N PHE A 3 11.70 -0.45 10.49
CA PHE A 3 12.83 -1.19 9.90
C PHE A 3 12.51 -1.77 8.51
N VAL A 4 11.36 -2.44 8.35
CA VAL A 4 10.89 -2.96 7.05
C VAL A 4 10.64 -1.82 6.07
N GLY A 5 10.08 -0.71 6.57
CA GLY A 5 9.85 0.50 5.80
C GLY A 5 11.15 1.12 5.26
N ALA A 6 12.17 1.22 6.10
CA ALA A 6 13.46 1.82 5.77
C ALA A 6 14.39 0.90 4.95
N THR A 7 14.09 -0.39 4.88
CA THR A 7 14.86 -1.37 4.11
C THR A 7 14.09 -1.79 2.87
N PHE A 8 13.31 -2.86 2.96
CA PHE A 8 12.62 -3.48 1.81
C PHE A 8 11.73 -2.49 1.05
N TYR A 9 10.90 -1.71 1.75
CA TYR A 9 9.96 -0.82 1.07
C TYR A 9 10.60 0.43 0.49
N ALA A 10 11.69 0.92 1.10
CA ALA A 10 12.43 2.07 0.59
C ALA A 10 13.11 1.79 -0.76
N PHE A 11 13.45 0.53 -1.06
CA PHE A 11 13.96 0.13 -2.37
C PHE A 11 12.84 -0.33 -3.31
N GLU A 12 11.90 -1.15 -2.85
CA GLU A 12 10.87 -1.77 -3.71
C GLU A 12 9.88 -0.74 -4.29
N ILE A 13 9.36 0.16 -3.45
CA ILE A 13 8.27 1.07 -3.83
C ILE A 13 8.72 2.13 -4.85
N PRO A 14 9.85 2.86 -4.66
CA PRO A 14 10.29 3.84 -5.65
C PRO A 14 10.63 3.19 -7.00
N ASN A 15 11.29 2.03 -6.99
CA ASN A 15 11.62 1.29 -8.21
C ASN A 15 10.36 0.86 -8.96
N TYR A 16 9.33 0.41 -8.24
CA TYR A 16 8.05 0.07 -8.84
C TYR A 16 7.34 1.30 -9.44
N PHE A 17 7.37 2.44 -8.76
CA PHE A 17 6.80 3.69 -9.28
C PHE A 17 7.54 4.20 -10.52
N ASP A 18 8.87 4.10 -10.54
CA ASP A 18 9.69 4.39 -11.71
C ASP A 18 9.34 3.47 -12.88
N TRP A 19 9.15 2.17 -12.61
CA TRP A 19 8.70 1.21 -13.61
C TRP A 19 7.31 1.56 -14.16
N ILE A 20 6.35 1.97 -13.32
CA ILE A 20 5.03 2.44 -13.77
C ILE A 20 5.18 3.63 -14.72
N VAL A 21 6.02 4.61 -14.38
CA VAL A 21 6.25 5.78 -15.24
C VAL A 21 6.82 5.36 -16.59
N LYS A 22 7.84 4.49 -16.59
CA LYS A 22 8.44 3.96 -17.83
C LYS A 22 7.43 3.19 -18.68
N LYS A 23 6.59 2.35 -18.05
CA LYS A 23 5.59 1.51 -18.73
C LYS A 23 4.43 2.31 -19.31
N THR A 24 4.09 3.43 -18.68
CA THR A 24 2.97 4.31 -19.08
C THR A 24 3.41 5.54 -19.88
N LYS A 25 4.68 5.61 -20.29
CA LYS A 25 5.27 6.78 -20.97
C LYS A 25 4.54 7.16 -22.28
N ASP A 26 4.06 6.17 -23.01
CA ASP A 26 3.43 6.35 -24.32
C ASP A 26 1.90 6.54 -24.23
N LEU A 27 1.34 6.35 -23.02
CA LEU A 27 -0.09 6.55 -22.77
C LEU A 27 -0.37 8.03 -22.54
N LYS A 28 -1.50 8.51 -23.08
CA LYS A 28 -1.96 9.90 -22.93
C LYS A 28 -3.37 9.97 -22.32
N GLY A 29 -3.68 11.12 -21.72
CA GLY A 29 -5.01 11.43 -21.18
C GLY A 29 -5.48 10.45 -20.10
N ALA A 30 -6.79 10.16 -20.11
CA ALA A 30 -7.43 9.30 -19.10
C ALA A 30 -6.83 7.88 -19.04
N ARG A 31 -6.38 7.33 -20.18
CA ARG A 31 -5.76 6.00 -20.22
C ARG A 31 -4.46 5.96 -19.41
N ALA A 32 -3.64 7.00 -19.49
CA ALA A 32 -2.42 7.10 -18.70
C ALA A 32 -2.72 7.15 -17.20
N VAL A 33 -3.72 7.93 -16.81
CA VAL A 33 -4.15 8.12 -15.42
C VAL A 33 -4.67 6.81 -14.83
N LEU A 34 -5.61 6.16 -15.52
CA LEU A 34 -6.18 4.88 -15.09
C LEU A 34 -5.12 3.77 -15.04
N SER A 35 -4.22 3.69 -16.02
CA SER A 35 -3.16 2.69 -16.00
C SER A 35 -2.17 2.91 -14.86
N LYS A 36 -1.75 4.16 -14.57
CA LYS A 36 -0.86 4.45 -13.43
C LYS A 36 -1.49 4.08 -12.10
N THR A 37 -2.75 4.49 -11.90
CA THR A 37 -3.50 4.21 -10.67
C THR A 37 -3.75 2.72 -10.52
N GLY A 38 -4.19 2.04 -11.58
CA GLY A 38 -4.45 0.60 -11.59
C GLY A 38 -3.20 -0.22 -11.29
N LEU A 39 -2.06 0.12 -11.89
CA LEU A 39 -0.79 -0.57 -11.59
C LEU A 39 -0.35 -0.34 -10.14
N ALA A 40 -0.50 0.88 -9.61
CA ALA A 40 -0.18 1.14 -8.20
C ALA A 40 -1.06 0.30 -7.26
N ILE A 41 -2.37 0.21 -7.51
CA ILE A 41 -3.29 -0.62 -6.72
C ILE A 41 -2.97 -2.11 -6.87
N ALA A 42 -2.60 -2.56 -8.07
CA ALA A 42 -2.20 -3.95 -8.32
C ALA A 42 -0.93 -4.35 -7.55
N TYR A 43 -0.03 -3.40 -7.26
CA TYR A 43 1.11 -3.62 -6.38
C TYR A 43 0.70 -3.71 -4.91
N PHE A 44 -0.17 -2.81 -4.44
CA PHE A 44 -0.71 -2.83 -3.07
C PHE A 44 -1.86 -3.85 -2.91
N ASN A 45 -1.76 -4.99 -3.60
CA ASN A 45 -2.76 -6.07 -3.59
C ASN A 45 -2.88 -6.76 -2.21
N PRO A 46 -3.83 -7.70 -2.03
CA PRO A 46 -4.01 -8.44 -0.79
C PRO A 46 -2.74 -9.15 -0.28
N LEU A 47 -1.85 -9.61 -1.16
CA LEU A 47 -0.60 -10.26 -0.73
C LEU A 47 0.37 -9.26 -0.11
N TRP A 48 0.40 -8.02 -0.61
CA TRP A 48 1.17 -6.95 0.02
C TRP A 48 0.66 -6.65 1.43
N VAL A 49 -0.67 -6.60 1.60
CA VAL A 49 -1.32 -6.43 2.91
C VAL A 49 -1.01 -7.61 3.83
N ALA A 50 -1.11 -8.85 3.34
CA ALA A 50 -0.80 -10.05 4.10
C ALA A 50 0.66 -10.08 4.57
N ARG A 51 1.61 -9.70 3.69
CA ARG A 51 3.03 -9.53 4.04
C ARG A 51 3.21 -8.50 5.16
N HIS A 52 2.48 -7.39 5.09
CA HIS A 52 2.53 -6.34 6.11
C HIS A 52 2.01 -6.84 7.46
N LEU A 53 0.87 -7.55 7.47
CA LEU A 53 0.29 -8.17 8.67
C LEU A 53 1.22 -9.23 9.27
N LEU A 54 1.86 -10.04 8.42
CA LEU A 54 2.84 -11.03 8.85
C LEU A 54 4.02 -10.37 9.58
N PHE A 55 4.58 -9.29 9.03
CA PHE A 55 5.64 -8.55 9.70
C PHE A 55 5.18 -7.95 11.03
N ILE A 56 3.98 -7.39 11.11
CA ILE A 56 3.43 -6.89 12.38
C ILE A 56 3.40 -8.00 13.43
N LYS A 57 2.78 -9.15 13.11
CA LYS A 57 2.66 -10.28 14.05
C LYS A 57 4.02 -10.87 14.43
N LEU A 58 4.97 -10.94 13.48
CA LEU A 58 6.34 -11.39 13.72
C LEU A 58 7.07 -10.46 14.71
N PHE A 59 7.05 -9.14 14.48
CA PHE A 59 7.73 -8.18 15.36
C PHE A 59 7.01 -7.93 16.68
N SER A 60 5.71 -8.25 16.77
CA SER A 60 4.95 -8.27 18.02
C SER A 60 5.09 -9.59 18.80
N ALA A 61 5.94 -10.52 18.35
CA ALA A 61 6.13 -11.85 18.94
C ALA A 61 4.85 -12.71 19.06
N GLN A 62 3.82 -12.44 18.24
CA GLN A 62 2.55 -13.15 18.24
C GLN A 62 2.56 -14.31 17.24
N PHE A 63 3.50 -15.25 17.39
CA PHE A 63 3.71 -16.35 16.43
C PHE A 63 2.48 -17.25 16.25
N ASN A 64 1.69 -17.47 17.32
CA ASN A 64 0.47 -18.28 17.27
C ASN A 64 -0.65 -17.67 16.40
N ALA A 65 -0.59 -16.37 16.12
CA ALA A 65 -1.55 -15.67 15.26
C ALA A 65 -1.11 -15.65 13.78
N ILE A 66 0.04 -16.24 13.44
CA ILE A 66 0.54 -16.36 12.07
C ILE A 66 -0.07 -17.62 11.45
N GLY A 67 -0.95 -17.44 10.46
CA GLY A 67 -1.57 -18.54 9.73
C GLY A 67 -2.27 -18.08 8.46
N PHE A 68 -2.88 -19.02 7.73
CA PHE A 68 -3.59 -18.74 6.49
C PHE A 68 -4.74 -17.74 6.64
N ASN A 69 -5.27 -17.57 7.86
CA ASN A 69 -6.28 -16.57 8.18
C ASN A 69 -5.79 -15.13 7.86
N LEU A 70 -4.48 -14.86 7.94
CA LEU A 70 -3.91 -13.55 7.55
C LEU A 70 -4.20 -13.19 6.10
N ILE A 71 -4.25 -14.17 5.19
CA ILE A 71 -4.56 -13.93 3.77
C ILE A 71 -6.04 -13.54 3.61
N GLN A 72 -6.93 -14.20 4.34
CA GLN A 72 -8.36 -13.88 4.35
C GLN A 72 -8.61 -12.49 4.93
N ILE A 73 -7.99 -12.16 6.06
CA ILE A 73 -8.05 -10.81 6.66
C ILE A 73 -7.52 -9.79 5.66
N ALA A 74 -6.35 -10.03 5.07
CA ALA A 74 -5.75 -9.13 4.11
C ALA A 74 -6.63 -8.89 2.87
N PHE A 75 -7.33 -9.93 2.39
CA PHE A 75 -8.26 -9.82 1.28
C PHE A 75 -9.46 -8.94 1.62
N TRP A 76 -10.11 -9.17 2.76
CA TRP A 76 -11.24 -8.35 3.20
C TRP A 76 -10.82 -6.90 3.52
N SER A 77 -9.70 -6.72 4.21
CA SER A 77 -9.14 -5.39 4.47
C SER A 77 -8.82 -4.67 3.17
N PHE A 78 -8.26 -5.34 2.16
CA PHE A 78 -8.03 -4.73 0.86
C PHE A 78 -9.35 -4.30 0.21
N LEU A 79 -10.35 -5.20 0.13
CA LEU A 79 -11.65 -4.91 -0.50
C LEU A 79 -12.34 -3.69 0.12
N VAL A 80 -12.42 -3.63 1.46
CA VAL A 80 -13.03 -2.51 2.17
C VAL A 80 -12.27 -1.20 1.92
N ASN A 81 -10.94 -1.28 1.78
CA ASN A 81 -10.11 -0.10 1.54
C ASN A 81 -9.93 0.25 0.06
N ILE A 82 -10.52 -0.48 -0.89
CA ILE A 82 -10.40 -0.18 -2.33
C ILE A 82 -10.75 1.28 -2.65
N PRO A 83 -11.88 1.85 -2.18
CA PRO A 83 -12.26 3.21 -2.57
C PRO A 83 -11.24 4.26 -2.09
N ILE A 84 -10.82 4.13 -0.82
CA ILE A 84 -9.86 5.04 -0.19
C ILE A 84 -8.47 4.87 -0.83
N SER A 85 -8.04 3.62 -1.03
CA SER A 85 -6.76 3.28 -1.65
C SER A 85 -6.71 3.75 -3.10
N PHE A 86 -7.82 3.65 -3.83
CA PHE A 86 -7.92 4.13 -5.20
C PHE A 86 -7.74 5.64 -5.26
N LEU A 87 -8.45 6.39 -4.41
CA LEU A 87 -8.35 7.85 -4.36
C LEU A 87 -6.93 8.31 -3.96
N ALA A 88 -6.35 7.69 -2.94
CA ALA A 88 -4.99 7.99 -2.50
C ALA A 88 -3.96 7.72 -3.61
N ASN A 89 -4.01 6.53 -4.23
CA ASN A 89 -3.09 6.18 -5.32
C ASN A 89 -3.32 7.04 -6.56
N TYR A 90 -4.56 7.43 -6.87
CA TYR A 90 -4.87 8.36 -7.93
C TYR A 90 -4.18 9.71 -7.70
N LEU A 91 -4.31 10.27 -6.51
CA LEU A 91 -3.67 11.55 -6.15
C LEU A 91 -2.14 11.44 -6.19
N ILE A 92 -1.57 10.41 -5.57
CA ILE A 92 -0.11 10.21 -5.52
C ILE A 92 0.46 10.02 -6.93
N GLN A 93 -0.14 9.18 -7.76
CA GLN A 93 0.42 8.86 -9.08
C GLN A 93 0.25 9.99 -10.11
N ASN A 94 -0.76 10.84 -9.97
CA ASN A 94 -1.08 11.84 -11.00
C ASN A 94 -0.79 13.29 -10.59
N ARG A 95 -0.77 13.61 -9.30
CA ARG A 95 -0.53 14.98 -8.80
C ARG A 95 0.89 15.17 -8.26
N PHE A 96 1.50 14.12 -7.70
CA PHE A 96 2.85 14.22 -7.14
C PHE A 96 3.93 13.94 -8.19
N LYS A 97 5.00 14.75 -8.15
CA LYS A 97 6.24 14.47 -8.88
C LYS A 97 6.83 13.15 -8.37
N LEU A 98 7.48 12.39 -9.24
CA LEU A 98 7.99 11.04 -8.96
C LEU A 98 8.81 10.95 -7.65
N LYS A 99 9.73 11.90 -7.43
CA LYS A 99 10.53 12.00 -6.19
C LYS A 99 9.73 12.10 -4.89
N TRP A 100 8.50 12.61 -4.96
CA TRP A 100 7.63 12.78 -3.79
C TRP A 100 6.60 11.66 -3.64
N ARG A 101 6.48 10.75 -4.61
CA ARG A 101 5.46 9.69 -4.55
C ARG A 101 5.72 8.69 -3.44
N PHE A 102 6.98 8.36 -3.19
CA PHE A 102 7.36 7.53 -2.05
C PHE A 102 6.93 8.16 -0.73
N LEU A 103 7.26 9.45 -0.53
CA LEU A 103 6.86 10.18 0.67
C LEU A 103 5.33 10.24 0.81
N GLY A 104 4.61 10.54 -0.27
CA GLY A 104 3.14 10.56 -0.28
C GLY A 104 2.54 9.20 0.10
N SER A 105 3.09 8.11 -0.44
CA SER A 105 2.68 6.75 -0.09
C SER A 105 3.00 6.40 1.37
N ALA A 106 4.16 6.81 1.88
CA ALA A 106 4.57 6.55 3.25
C ALA A 106 3.67 7.30 4.26
N ILE A 107 3.34 8.56 3.99
CA ILE A 107 2.41 9.36 4.81
C ILE A 107 1.03 8.73 4.79
N TYR A 108 0.51 8.35 3.61
CA TYR A 108 -0.76 7.65 3.50
C TYR A 108 -0.79 6.38 4.34
N SER A 109 0.24 5.52 4.24
CA SER A 109 0.34 4.30 5.04
C SER A 109 0.39 4.58 6.55
N ALA A 110 1.09 5.64 6.98
CA ALA A 110 1.14 6.01 8.39
C ALA A 110 -0.23 6.45 8.93
N ILE A 111 -0.98 7.24 8.15
CA ILE A 111 -2.34 7.67 8.51
C ILE A 111 -3.26 6.44 8.63
N MET A 112 -3.20 5.52 7.66
CA MET A 112 -4.03 4.31 7.69
C MET A 112 -3.69 3.42 8.90
N ALA A 113 -2.41 3.33 9.28
CA ALA A 113 -2.00 2.58 10.47
C ALA A 113 -2.61 3.15 11.77
N ILE A 114 -2.63 4.48 11.92
CA ILE A 114 -3.29 5.14 13.06
C ILE A 114 -4.81 4.91 13.02
N TYR A 115 -5.43 5.06 11.85
CA TYR A 115 -6.86 4.84 11.67
C TYR A 115 -7.28 3.41 12.06
N TYR A 116 -6.54 2.38 11.64
CA TYR A 116 -6.86 1.01 12.02
C TYR A 116 -6.69 0.75 13.51
N ALA A 117 -5.64 1.29 14.14
CA ALA A 117 -5.44 1.16 15.58
C ALA A 117 -6.58 1.82 16.38
N LEU A 118 -7.04 3.00 15.96
CA LEU A 118 -8.21 3.66 16.56
C LEU A 118 -9.49 2.87 16.33
N GLY A 119 -9.68 2.31 15.13
CA GLY A 119 -10.83 1.46 14.82
C GLY A 119 -10.92 0.24 15.74
N GLU A 120 -9.80 -0.41 16.02
CA GLU A 120 -9.75 -1.51 17.00
C GLU A 120 -10.24 -1.06 18.39
N THR A 121 -9.86 0.12 18.86
CA THR A 121 -10.29 0.63 20.19
C THR A 121 -11.72 1.17 20.24
N ILE A 122 -12.26 1.70 19.14
CA ILE A 122 -13.59 2.32 19.12
C ILE A 122 -14.69 1.28 18.88
N PHE A 123 -14.36 0.19 18.18
CA PHE A 123 -15.31 -0.85 17.78
C PHE A 123 -15.13 -2.20 18.51
N SER A 124 -14.23 -2.29 19.51
CA SER A 124 -14.13 -3.46 20.41
C SER A 124 -14.99 -3.33 21.65
#